data_AF-A0A7J4J1Z8-F1
#
_entry.id   AF-A0A7J4J1Z8-F1
#
_cell.length_a   1.000
_cell.length_b   1.000
_cell.length_c   1.000
_cell.angle_alpha   90.00
_cell.angle_beta   90.00
_cell.angle_gamma   90.00
#
_symmetry.space_group_name_H-M   'P 1'
#
loop_
_entity.id
_entity.type
_entity.pdbx_description
1 polymer ?
#
loop_
_entity_poly.entity_id
_entity_poly.type
_entity_poly.pdbx_seq_one_letter_code
_entity_poly.pdbx_strand_id
1 'polypeptide(L)'
;MVHMNSAGQGFDVFKLLIAAVVAGAILLILLQTLQVIPTPGGRNPNELASETVKSQINNLGLPQYVDNVVFKNNAVLSGKTIAENSKALSSDQVCVKITDSTPNKDAFKNTNGRIVQYTGSFDQRTRLVVICDRKNELDDTISDLELEDLGVSTDNCPEPNGETTRYCLISVIADQ
;
A
#
# COMPACT_ATOMS: atom_id res chain seq x y z
N MET A 1 -74.52 13.97 8.47
CA MET A 1 -74.35 13.48 7.09
C MET A 1 -73.00 13.99 6.62
N VAL A 2 -71.96 13.14 6.63
CA VAL A 2 -70.57 13.54 6.33
C VAL A 2 -70.16 12.85 5.04
N HIS A 3 -69.97 13.62 3.97
CA HIS A 3 -69.40 13.13 2.73
C HIS A 3 -67.89 12.92 2.92
N MET A 4 -67.45 11.66 2.92
CA MET A 4 -66.03 11.30 2.77
C MET A 4 -65.64 11.45 1.30
N ASN A 5 -64.77 12.42 1.02
CA ASN A 5 -64.18 12.64 -0.29
C ASN A 5 -62.88 11.83 -0.40
N SER A 6 -62.93 10.64 -1.01
CA SER A 6 -61.81 9.68 -1.08
C SER A 6 -60.82 9.94 -2.23
N ALA A 7 -60.82 11.14 -2.83
CA ALA A 7 -60.00 11.45 -4.00
C ALA A 7 -58.60 12.03 -3.69
N GLY A 8 -58.28 12.30 -2.41
CA GLY A 8 -57.02 12.95 -2.02
C GLY A 8 -55.84 12.02 -1.69
N GLN A 9 -56.08 10.72 -1.47
CA GLN A 9 -55.07 9.82 -0.90
C GLN A 9 -54.23 9.08 -1.96
N GLY A 10 -54.76 8.88 -3.17
CA GLY A 10 -54.01 8.23 -4.25
C GLY A 10 -52.87 9.09 -4.80
N PHE A 11 -53.07 10.42 -4.88
CA PHE A 11 -52.09 11.33 -5.47
C PHE A 11 -50.78 11.42 -4.66
N ASP A 12 -50.85 11.22 -3.34
CA ASP A 12 -49.69 11.26 -2.46
C ASP A 12 -48.84 9.97 -2.55
N VAL A 13 -49.50 8.81 -2.71
CA VAL A 13 -48.82 7.53 -2.93
C VAL A 13 -48.10 7.49 -4.28
N PHE A 14 -48.70 8.05 -5.33
CA PHE A 14 -48.04 8.19 -6.63
C PHE A 14 -46.80 9.09 -6.57
N LYS A 15 -46.83 10.18 -5.79
CA LYS A 15 -45.65 11.03 -5.56
C LYS A 15 -44.54 10.29 -4.82
N LEU A 16 -44.88 9.49 -3.80
CA LEU A 16 -43.93 8.67 -3.07
C LEU A 16 -43.26 7.61 -3.96
N LEU A 17 -44.02 6.94 -4.82
CA LEU A 17 -43.48 5.96 -5.78
C LEU A 17 -42.54 6.62 -6.80
N ILE A 18 -42.91 7.78 -7.34
CA ILE A 18 -42.05 8.52 -8.27
C ILE A 18 -40.76 8.98 -7.57
N ALA A 19 -40.84 9.46 -6.33
CA ALA A 19 -39.66 9.87 -5.56
C ALA A 19 -38.69 8.70 -5.32
N ALA A 20 -39.21 7.50 -4.99
CA ALA A 20 -38.40 6.31 -4.79
C ALA A 20 -37.69 5.85 -6.08
N VAL A 21 -38.39 5.89 -7.21
CA VAL A 21 -37.82 5.55 -8.52
C VAL A 21 -36.72 6.54 -8.92
N VAL A 22 -36.95 7.84 -8.73
CA VAL A 22 -35.96 8.88 -9.03
C VAL A 22 -34.73 8.74 -8.12
N ALA A 23 -34.92 8.50 -6.82
CA ALA A 23 -33.81 8.26 -5.89
C ALA A 23 -32.99 7.01 -6.27
N GLY A 24 -33.66 5.93 -6.66
CA GLY A 24 -33.00 4.71 -7.15
C GLY A 24 -32.19 4.95 -8.42
N ALA A 25 -32.71 5.74 -9.36
CA ALA A 25 -31.99 6.10 -10.58
C ALA A 25 -30.75 6.96 -10.30
N ILE A 26 -30.85 7.94 -9.40
CA ILE A 26 -29.71 8.77 -8.99
C ILE A 26 -28.65 7.90 -8.29
N LEU A 27 -29.05 6.98 -7.42
CA LEU A 27 -28.13 6.06 -6.75
C LEU A 27 -27.39 5.17 -7.75
N LEU A 28 -28.06 4.65 -8.79
CA LEU A 28 -27.45 3.84 -9.84
C LEU A 28 -26.44 4.66 -10.67
N ILE A 29 -26.75 5.91 -11.00
CA ILE A 29 -25.81 6.80 -11.68
C ILE A 29 -24.59 7.08 -10.79
N LEU A 30 -24.80 7.34 -9.50
CA LEU A 30 -23.71 7.56 -8.55
C LEU A 30 -22.83 6.30 -8.39
N LEU A 31 -23.43 5.11 -8.35
CA LEU A 31 -22.70 3.83 -8.34
C LEU A 31 -21.84 3.65 -9.60
N GLN A 32 -22.35 3.99 -10.78
CA GLN A 32 -21.56 3.97 -12.01
C GLN A 32 -20.41 4.98 -11.97
N THR A 33 -20.62 6.18 -11.41
CA THR A 33 -19.52 7.16 -11.25
C THR A 33 -18.47 6.73 -10.22
N LEU A 34 -18.87 6.01 -9.16
CA LEU A 34 -17.94 5.44 -8.18
C LEU A 34 -17.07 4.32 -8.78
N GLN A 35 -17.58 3.57 -9.76
CA GLN A 35 -16.80 2.58 -10.52
C GLN A 35 -15.83 3.20 -11.55
N VAL A 36 -15.99 4.50 -11.84
CA VAL A 36 -15.09 5.30 -12.70
C VAL A 36 -14.02 6.03 -11.89
N ILE A 37 -14.09 6.00 -10.56
CA ILE A 37 -12.89 6.23 -9.76
C ILE A 37 -11.97 5.07 -10.14
N PRO A 38 -10.80 5.33 -10.78
CA PRO A 38 -9.86 4.25 -10.97
C PRO A 38 -9.68 3.63 -9.59
N THR A 39 -9.95 2.32 -9.43
CA THR A 39 -9.24 1.55 -8.39
C THR A 39 -7.84 2.13 -8.37
N PRO A 40 -7.31 2.63 -7.25
CA PRO A 40 -6.05 3.36 -7.25
C PRO A 40 -4.89 2.43 -7.62
N GLY A 41 -4.88 1.85 -8.81
CA GLY A 41 -4.19 2.51 -9.91
C GLY A 41 -2.70 2.46 -9.70
N GLY A 42 -2.23 1.37 -9.08
CA GLY A 42 -0.84 0.98 -8.95
C GLY A 42 0.10 2.15 -8.85
N ARG A 43 0.01 2.92 -7.76
CA ARG A 43 1.00 3.98 -7.50
C ARG A 43 2.39 3.33 -7.56
N ASN A 44 3.34 4.07 -8.12
CA ASN A 44 4.69 3.54 -8.33
C ASN A 44 5.26 3.05 -6.98
N PRO A 45 5.76 1.81 -6.88
CA PRO A 45 6.28 1.27 -5.63
C PRO A 45 7.34 2.16 -4.97
N ASN A 46 8.20 2.83 -5.75
CA ASN A 46 9.19 3.75 -5.20
C ASN A 46 8.55 5.00 -4.59
N GLU A 47 7.52 5.56 -5.23
CA GLU A 47 6.86 6.79 -4.74
C GLU A 47 6.21 6.53 -3.39
N LEU A 48 5.43 5.45 -3.32
CA LEU A 48 4.80 4.98 -2.08
C LEU A 48 5.82 4.69 -0.97
N ALA A 49 6.88 3.95 -1.29
CA ALA A 49 7.92 3.64 -0.33
C ALA A 49 8.67 4.91 0.13
N SER A 50 8.92 5.87 -0.76
CA SER A 50 9.61 7.12 -0.43
C SER A 50 8.78 8.02 0.50
N GLU A 51 7.49 8.15 0.23
CA GLU A 51 6.54 8.86 1.10
C GLU A 51 6.49 8.21 2.48
N THR A 52 6.44 6.88 2.51
CA THR A 52 6.37 6.10 3.75
C THR A 52 7.65 6.25 4.55
N VAL A 53 8.83 6.07 3.95
CA VAL A 53 10.15 6.28 4.59
C VAL A 53 10.25 7.69 5.16
N LYS A 54 9.83 8.70 4.40
CA LYS A 54 9.86 10.10 4.86
C LYS A 54 8.96 10.32 6.08
N SER A 55 7.82 9.63 6.17
CA SER A 55 6.94 9.69 7.34
C SER A 55 7.46 8.89 8.53
N GLN A 56 8.16 7.78 8.29
CA GLN A 56 8.62 6.85 9.32
C GLN A 56 9.99 7.18 9.92
N ILE A 57 10.78 8.05 9.28
CA ILE A 57 12.14 8.36 9.77
C ILE A 57 12.19 8.95 11.20
N ASN A 58 11.07 9.50 11.69
CA ASN A 58 10.95 10.03 13.05
C ASN A 58 10.15 9.12 14.00
N ASN A 59 9.60 8.01 13.51
CA ASN A 59 8.84 7.03 14.27
C ASN A 59 9.63 5.72 14.30
N LEU A 60 10.77 5.75 14.99
CA LEU A 60 11.70 4.61 15.00
C LEU A 60 11.04 3.37 15.63
N GLY A 61 11.31 2.23 15.02
CA GLY A 61 10.90 0.92 15.52
C GLY A 61 9.43 0.55 15.29
N LEU A 62 8.64 1.40 14.63
CA LEU A 62 7.25 1.09 14.29
C LEU A 62 7.13 0.72 12.80
N PRO A 63 6.59 -0.46 12.45
CA PRO A 63 6.39 -0.85 11.08
C PRO A 63 5.19 -0.12 10.51
N GLN A 64 5.31 0.32 9.26
CA GLN A 64 4.23 0.89 8.48
C GLN A 64 3.93 -0.01 7.29
N TYR A 65 2.68 -0.43 7.20
CA TYR A 65 2.17 -1.19 6.07
C TYR A 65 1.69 -0.24 4.99
N VAL A 66 2.01 -0.57 3.74
CA VAL A 66 1.56 0.14 2.55
C VAL A 66 0.82 -0.84 1.65
N ASP A 67 -0.50 -0.68 1.60
CA ASP A 67 -1.39 -1.56 0.85
C ASP A 67 -1.47 -1.20 -0.64
N ASN A 68 -2.01 -2.13 -1.44
CA ASN A 68 -2.33 -1.92 -2.85
C ASN A 68 -1.13 -1.50 -3.72
N VAL A 69 0.06 -2.02 -3.42
CA VAL A 69 1.25 -1.79 -4.25
C VAL A 69 1.18 -2.71 -5.47
N VAL A 70 1.29 -2.13 -6.66
CA VAL A 70 1.19 -2.90 -7.91
C VAL A 70 2.53 -2.85 -8.64
N PHE A 71 3.13 -4.02 -8.79
CA PHE A 71 4.31 -4.24 -9.62
C PHE A 71 3.87 -4.61 -11.03
N LYS A 72 4.02 -3.66 -11.96
CA LYS A 72 3.88 -3.89 -13.41
C LYS A 72 5.14 -4.57 -13.95
N ASN A 73 5.04 -5.19 -15.12
CA ASN A 73 6.22 -5.76 -15.80
C ASN A 73 7.36 -4.72 -15.89
N ASN A 74 8.58 -5.13 -15.51
CA ASN A 74 9.76 -4.27 -15.38
C ASN A 74 9.69 -3.15 -14.34
N ALA A 75 8.69 -3.16 -13.45
CA ALA A 75 8.69 -2.26 -12.30
C ALA A 75 9.90 -2.58 -11.41
N VAL A 76 10.52 -1.52 -10.91
CA VAL A 76 11.69 -1.59 -10.04
C VAL A 76 11.37 -0.87 -8.75
N LEU A 77 11.70 -1.49 -7.62
CA LEU A 77 11.78 -0.87 -6.30
C LEU A 77 13.27 -0.76 -5.95
N SER A 78 13.78 0.45 -5.78
CA SER A 78 15.22 0.72 -5.65
C SER A 78 15.48 1.55 -4.40
N GLY A 79 16.32 1.04 -3.50
CA GLY A 79 16.73 1.76 -2.28
C GLY A 79 17.37 3.12 -2.60
N LYS A 80 18.11 3.21 -3.72
CA LYS A 80 18.68 4.48 -4.21
C LYS A 80 17.58 5.49 -4.59
N THR A 81 16.60 5.07 -5.38
CA THR A 81 15.50 5.95 -5.81
C THR A 81 14.66 6.39 -4.61
N ILE A 82 14.45 5.50 -3.63
CA ILE A 82 13.71 5.79 -2.41
C ILE A 82 14.45 6.79 -1.52
N ALA A 83 15.77 6.61 -1.35
CA ALA A 83 16.64 7.55 -0.64
C ALA A 83 16.60 8.95 -1.29
N GLU A 84 16.80 9.02 -2.61
CA GLU A 84 16.78 10.29 -3.36
C GLU A 84 15.43 11.01 -3.27
N ASN A 85 14.32 10.28 -3.39
CA ASN A 85 12.96 10.85 -3.35
C ASN A 85 12.52 11.24 -1.94
N SER A 86 12.88 10.46 -0.92
CA SER A 86 12.56 10.78 0.48
C SER A 86 13.34 12.00 0.97
N LYS A 87 14.53 12.25 0.40
CA LYS A 87 15.49 13.30 0.82
C LYS A 87 15.87 13.23 2.30
N ALA A 88 15.72 12.05 2.90
CA ALA A 88 15.82 11.85 4.33
C ALA A 88 16.98 10.91 4.71
N LEU A 89 17.35 10.01 3.79
CA LEU A 89 18.38 8.99 3.96
C LEU A 89 19.28 8.92 2.73
N SER A 90 20.49 8.39 2.90
CA SER A 90 21.39 8.01 1.82
C SER A 90 21.06 6.61 1.29
N SER A 91 21.52 6.29 0.07
CA SER A 91 21.18 5.02 -0.60
C SER A 91 21.67 3.75 0.11
N ASP A 92 22.70 3.87 0.95
CA ASP A 92 23.21 2.80 1.81
C ASP A 92 22.39 2.59 3.09
N GLN A 93 21.53 3.55 3.44
CA GLN A 93 20.64 3.50 4.61
C GLN A 93 19.25 2.94 4.29
N VAL A 94 19.02 2.49 3.05
CA VAL A 94 17.74 1.94 2.61
C VAL A 94 17.96 0.55 2.04
N CYS A 95 17.40 -0.45 2.71
CA CYS A 95 17.33 -1.82 2.20
C CYS A 95 15.96 -2.10 1.60
N VAL A 96 15.94 -2.71 0.41
CA VAL A 96 14.73 -3.20 -0.25
C VAL A 96 14.85 -4.70 -0.47
N LYS A 97 13.85 -5.46 -0.01
CA LYS A 97 13.85 -6.93 -0.11
C LYS A 97 12.47 -7.47 -0.46
N ILE A 98 12.46 -8.72 -0.92
CA ILE A 98 11.25 -9.53 -1.04
C ILE A 98 11.27 -10.55 0.09
N THR A 99 10.10 -10.93 0.57
CA THR A 99 9.93 -11.97 1.60
C THR A 99 9.43 -13.27 0.99
N ASP A 100 9.43 -14.35 1.79
CA ASP A 100 8.85 -15.64 1.41
C ASP A 100 7.33 -15.58 1.19
N SER A 101 6.67 -14.60 1.82
CA SER A 101 5.24 -14.36 1.59
C SER A 101 4.95 -13.64 0.26
N THR A 102 5.96 -13.20 -0.49
CA THR A 102 5.74 -12.45 -1.75
C THR A 102 5.04 -13.32 -2.80
N PRO A 103 3.88 -12.91 -3.33
CA PRO A 103 3.18 -13.66 -4.37
C PRO A 103 4.00 -13.66 -5.66
N ASN A 104 4.06 -14.81 -6.34
CA ASN A 104 4.91 -15.00 -7.53
C ASN A 104 6.37 -14.59 -7.30
N LYS A 105 6.94 -14.94 -6.12
CA LYS A 105 8.31 -14.63 -5.71
C LYS A 105 9.36 -14.87 -6.80
N ASP A 106 9.25 -15.97 -7.55
CA ASP A 106 10.19 -16.33 -8.63
C ASP A 106 10.23 -15.31 -9.77
N ALA A 107 9.19 -14.50 -9.93
CA ALA A 107 9.15 -13.41 -10.90
C ALA A 107 9.88 -12.14 -10.42
N PHE A 108 10.30 -12.08 -9.15
CA PHE A 108 11.08 -10.98 -8.59
C PHE A 108 12.57 -11.30 -8.57
N LYS A 109 13.39 -10.32 -8.96
CA LYS A 109 14.84 -10.37 -8.87
C LYS A 109 15.29 -9.39 -7.79
N ASN A 110 15.96 -9.89 -6.76
CA ASN A 110 16.56 -9.07 -5.72
C ASN A 110 18.09 -9.01 -5.91
N THR A 111 18.65 -7.79 -5.96
CA THR A 111 20.08 -7.55 -6.08
C THR A 111 20.61 -6.96 -4.77
N ASN A 112 21.12 -7.83 -3.89
CA ASN A 112 21.84 -7.48 -2.65
C ASN A 112 21.14 -6.42 -1.79
N GLY A 113 19.81 -6.54 -1.62
CA GLY A 113 19.05 -5.63 -0.75
C GLY A 113 18.95 -4.20 -1.28
N ARG A 114 19.34 -3.94 -2.53
CA ARG A 114 19.37 -2.58 -3.13
C ARG A 114 18.29 -2.37 -4.18
N ILE A 115 17.96 -3.43 -4.91
CA ILE A 115 17.02 -3.36 -6.03
C ILE A 115 16.16 -4.61 -6.02
N VAL A 116 14.84 -4.42 -6.09
CA VAL A 116 13.85 -5.46 -6.36
C VAL A 116 13.20 -5.14 -7.70
N GLN A 117 13.37 -6.01 -8.70
CA GLN A 117 12.77 -5.87 -10.02
C GLN A 117 11.75 -6.96 -10.26
N TYR A 118 10.56 -6.57 -10.74
CA TYR A 118 9.54 -7.52 -11.14
C TYR A 118 9.62 -7.83 -12.65
N THR A 119 9.72 -9.12 -12.98
CA THR A 119 9.87 -9.63 -14.36
C THR A 119 8.71 -10.50 -14.82
N GLY A 120 7.63 -10.59 -14.03
CA GLY A 120 6.45 -11.38 -14.39
C GLY A 120 5.62 -10.73 -15.50
N SER A 121 4.85 -11.55 -16.21
CA SER A 121 4.06 -11.11 -17.38
C SER A 121 2.76 -10.38 -17.04
N PHE A 122 2.27 -10.51 -15.81
CA PHE A 122 1.02 -9.90 -15.34
C PHE A 122 1.29 -8.96 -14.18
N ASP A 123 0.45 -7.95 -13.98
CA ASP A 123 0.57 -7.05 -12.83
C ASP A 123 0.43 -7.84 -11.51
N GLN A 124 1.39 -7.66 -10.60
CA GLN A 124 1.37 -8.30 -9.29
C GLN A 124 0.96 -7.29 -8.22
N ARG A 125 -0.12 -7.60 -7.49
CA ARG A 125 -0.50 -6.85 -6.29
C ARG A 125 0.24 -7.38 -5.08
N THR A 126 0.79 -6.48 -4.27
CA THR A 126 1.53 -6.78 -3.06
C THR A 126 1.28 -5.70 -2.01
N ARG A 127 1.81 -5.93 -0.81
CA ARG A 127 1.92 -4.94 0.26
C ARG A 127 3.39 -4.70 0.55
N LEU A 128 3.74 -3.51 1.04
CA LEU A 128 5.07 -3.23 1.57
C LEU A 128 5.01 -3.12 3.09
N VAL A 129 6.02 -3.64 3.78
CA VAL A 129 6.32 -3.31 5.16
C VAL A 129 7.53 -2.39 5.15
N VAL A 130 7.38 -1.19 5.70
CA VAL A 130 8.46 -0.23 5.86
C VAL A 130 8.72 -0.07 7.34
N ILE A 131 9.92 -0.39 7.78
CA ILE A 131 10.37 -0.18 9.15
C ILE A 131 11.66 0.62 9.12
N CYS A 132 11.73 1.66 9.93
CA CYS A 132 12.90 2.51 10.07
C CYS A 132 13.36 2.48 11.51
N ASP A 133 14.63 2.20 11.73
CA ASP A 133 15.23 2.18 13.05
C ASP A 133 16.73 2.54 12.99
N ARG A 134 17.45 2.45 14.10
CA ARG A 134 18.91 2.44 14.07
C ARG A 134 19.42 1.06 13.66
N LYS A 135 20.52 0.99 12.91
CA LYS A 135 21.01 -0.29 12.37
C LYS A 135 21.28 -1.35 13.46
N ASN A 136 21.73 -0.95 14.64
CA ASN A 136 21.99 -1.85 15.77
C ASN A 136 20.72 -2.26 16.54
N GLU A 137 19.62 -1.52 16.42
CA GLU A 137 18.35 -1.79 17.12
C GLU A 137 17.34 -2.48 16.18
N LEU A 138 17.53 -2.37 14.85
CA LEU A 138 16.59 -2.87 13.86
C LEU A 138 16.33 -4.38 13.91
N ASP A 139 17.37 -5.17 14.18
CA ASP A 139 17.23 -6.63 14.26
C ASP A 139 16.38 -7.03 15.47
N ASP A 140 16.62 -6.42 16.63
CA ASP A 140 15.82 -6.60 17.84
C ASP A 140 14.36 -6.20 17.58
N THR A 141 14.13 -5.06 16.92
CA THR A 141 12.76 -4.62 16.60
C THR A 141 12.03 -5.59 15.65
N ILE A 142 12.73 -6.19 14.69
CA ILE A 142 12.14 -7.19 13.79
C ILE A 142 11.67 -8.41 14.58
N SER A 143 12.49 -8.90 15.52
CA SER A 143 12.17 -10.04 16.37
C SER A 143 11.05 -9.70 17.37
N ASP A 144 11.10 -8.55 18.03
CA ASP A 144 10.11 -8.11 19.03
C ASP A 144 8.69 -7.95 18.44
N LEU A 145 8.61 -7.64 17.14
CA LEU A 145 7.36 -7.47 16.41
C LEU A 145 6.95 -8.70 15.58
N GLU A 146 7.66 -9.82 15.73
CA GLU A 146 7.39 -11.09 15.04
C GLU A 146 7.34 -10.91 13.51
N LEU A 147 8.09 -9.95 12.95
CA LEU A 147 8.10 -9.69 11.50
C LEU A 147 8.86 -10.78 10.73
N GLU A 148 9.64 -11.60 11.42
CA GLU A 148 10.31 -12.79 10.88
C GLU A 148 9.30 -13.81 10.33
N ASP A 149 8.12 -13.92 10.94
CA ASP A 149 7.03 -14.80 10.45
C ASP A 149 6.51 -14.36 9.08
N LEU A 150 6.67 -13.08 8.75
CA LEU A 150 6.38 -12.53 7.42
C LEU A 150 7.57 -12.63 6.45
N GLY A 151 8.70 -13.18 6.91
CA GLY A 151 9.95 -13.31 6.16
C GLY A 151 10.76 -12.01 6.08
N VAL A 152 10.53 -11.05 6.98
CA VAL A 152 11.29 -9.79 7.05
C VAL A 152 12.61 -10.05 7.79
N SER A 153 13.75 -9.75 7.15
CA SER A 153 15.07 -9.85 7.77
C SER A 153 16.05 -8.83 7.19
N THR A 154 17.12 -8.50 7.90
CA THR A 154 18.19 -7.61 7.43
C THR A 154 19.29 -8.33 6.62
N ASP A 155 19.14 -9.62 6.34
CA ASP A 155 20.16 -10.39 5.61
C ASP A 155 20.44 -9.80 4.21
N ASN A 156 21.69 -9.81 3.75
CA ASN A 156 22.07 -9.31 2.43
C ASN A 156 21.68 -7.83 2.18
N CYS A 157 21.46 -7.06 3.23
CA CYS A 157 21.29 -5.63 3.15
C CYS A 157 22.64 -4.90 3.11
N PRO A 158 22.76 -3.74 2.44
CA PRO A 158 23.97 -2.94 2.51
C PRO A 158 24.17 -2.41 3.94
N GLU A 159 25.39 -2.53 4.45
CA GLU A 159 25.75 -1.94 5.74
C GLU A 159 25.90 -0.41 5.58
N PRO A 160 25.20 0.40 6.39
CA PRO A 160 25.37 1.84 6.40
C PRO A 160 26.71 2.22 7.05
N ASN A 161 27.19 3.44 6.79
CA ASN A 161 28.36 3.98 7.47
C ASN A 161 28.04 4.28 8.96
N GLY A 162 28.14 3.27 9.83
CA GLY A 162 28.00 3.39 11.28
C GLY A 162 26.77 2.68 11.86
N GLU A 163 26.93 2.12 13.06
CA GLU A 163 25.93 1.26 13.72
C GLU A 163 24.72 2.04 14.26
N THR A 164 24.91 3.29 14.70
CA THR A 164 23.84 4.15 15.25
C THR A 164 23.09 4.92 14.16
N THR A 165 23.41 4.66 12.90
CA THR A 165 22.87 5.37 11.76
C THR A 165 21.44 4.92 11.51
N ARG A 166 20.55 5.87 11.16
CA ARG A 166 19.18 5.56 10.77
C ARG A 166 19.18 4.69 9.51
N TYR A 167 18.38 3.65 9.54
CA TYR A 167 18.29 2.62 8.53
C TYR A 167 16.84 2.23 8.31
N CYS A 168 16.41 2.13 7.06
CA CYS A 168 15.06 1.66 6.74
C CYS A 168 15.12 0.36 5.94
N LEU A 169 14.36 -0.62 6.38
CA LEU A 169 14.10 -1.87 5.68
C LEU A 169 12.70 -1.81 5.05
N ILE A 170 12.63 -2.14 3.77
CA ILE A 170 11.42 -2.13 2.96
C ILE A 170 11.26 -3.52 2.38
N SER A 171 10.24 -4.23 2.82
CA SER A 171 10.01 -5.62 2.47
C SER A 171 8.71 -5.77 1.69
N VAL A 172 8.77 -6.43 0.54
CA VAL A 172 7.58 -6.82 -0.23
C VAL A 172 6.97 -8.07 0.40
N ILE A 173 5.68 -8.04 0.69
CA ILE A 173 4.90 -9.13 1.31
C ILE A 173 3.60 -9.39 0.53
N ALA A 174 2.93 -10.50 0.82
CA ALA A 174 1.58 -10.76 0.30
C ALA A 174 0.56 -9.70 0.70
N ASP A 175 -0.39 -9.47 -0.19
CA ASP A 175 -1.64 -8.78 0.14
C ASP A 175 -2.52 -9.76 0.93
N GLN A 176 -3.02 -9.33 2.10
CA GLN A 176 -3.90 -10.14 2.96
C GLN A 176 -5.36 -9.98 2.56
#